data_AF-A0A5K0ZKH5-F1
#
_entry.id   AF-A0A5K0ZKH5-F1
#
_cell.length_a   1.000
_cell.length_b   1.000
_cell.length_c   1.000
_cell.angle_alpha   90.00
_cell.angle_beta   90.00
_cell.angle_gamma   90.00
#
_symmetry.space_group_name_H-M   'P 1'
#
loop_
_entity.id
_entity.type
_entity.pdbx_description
1 polymer ?
#
loop_
_entity_poly.entity_id
_entity_poly.type
_entity_poly.pdbx_seq_one_letter_code
_entity_poly.pdbx_strand_id
1 'polypeptide(L)'
;SPYWRDLVTYIANCNLSVYVPPSSERLRTGLLEQQKTRVNKLLEYQKLTWEQHGVSIVSDGWTDLQRHPLINFIATSANGLIFLKAIDASDEYK
;
A
#
# COMPACT_ATOMS: atom_id res chain seq x y z
N SER A 1 15.60 -7.42 -1.65
CA SER A 1 14.19 -7.79 -1.79
C SER A 1 14.08 -9.07 -2.61
N PRO A 2 13.36 -10.12 -2.16
CA PRO A 2 13.12 -11.33 -2.95
C PRO A 2 12.47 -11.02 -4.30
N TYR A 3 11.49 -10.12 -4.35
CA TYR A 3 10.83 -9.68 -5.58
C TYR A 3 11.78 -9.08 -6.63
N TRP A 4 12.82 -8.37 -6.19
CA TRP A 4 13.84 -7.83 -7.09
C TRP A 4 14.69 -8.95 -7.71
N ARG A 5 15.07 -9.96 -6.91
CA ARG A 5 15.83 -11.11 -7.41
C ARG A 5 15.00 -11.94 -8.38
N ASP A 6 13.72 -12.15 -8.08
CA ASP A 6 12.81 -12.88 -8.97
C ASP A 6 12.61 -12.15 -10.30
N LEU A 7 12.42 -10.82 -10.25
CA LEU A 7 12.32 -9.99 -11.44
C LEU A 7 13.60 -10.08 -12.30
N VAL A 8 14.78 -9.92 -11.68
CA VAL A 8 16.07 -9.99 -12.40
C VAL A 8 16.30 -11.39 -12.98
N THR A 9 15.95 -12.44 -12.23
CA THR A 9 16.07 -13.83 -12.70
C THR A 9 15.12 -14.10 -13.86
N TYR A 10 13.89 -13.61 -13.80
CA TYR A 10 12.93 -13.68 -14.90
C TYR A 10 13.47 -12.95 -16.15
N ILE A 11 13.98 -11.73 -15.97
CA ILE A 11 14.58 -10.94 -17.05
C ILE A 11 15.75 -11.67 -17.69
N ALA A 12 16.64 -12.27 -16.90
CA ALA A 12 17.81 -12.99 -17.38
C ALA A 12 17.47 -14.26 -18.17
N ASN A 13 16.32 -14.87 -17.90
CA ASN A 13 15.87 -16.13 -18.53
C ASN A 13 14.84 -15.92 -19.67
N CYS A 14 14.38 -14.70 -19.91
CA CYS A 14 13.37 -14.41 -20.93
C CYS A 14 13.95 -13.61 -22.11
N ASN A 15 13.47 -13.89 -23.32
CA ASN A 15 13.73 -13.03 -24.48
C ASN A 15 12.81 -11.80 -24.42
N LEU A 16 13.37 -10.67 -24.01
CA LEU A 16 12.65 -9.42 -23.76
C LEU A 16 12.67 -8.45 -24.94
N SER A 17 13.05 -8.89 -26.14
CA SER A 17 13.20 -8.02 -27.31
C SER A 17 11.95 -7.19 -27.67
N VAL A 18 10.76 -7.61 -27.22
CA VAL A 18 9.48 -6.93 -27.46
C VAL A 18 8.96 -6.18 -26.22
N TYR A 19 9.58 -6.38 -25.05
CA TYR A 19 9.13 -5.75 -23.81
C TYR A 19 9.59 -4.30 -23.71
N VAL A 20 8.64 -3.38 -23.57
CA VAL A 20 8.90 -1.97 -23.28
C VAL A 20 8.52 -1.70 -21.83
N PRO A 21 9.48 -1.32 -20.95
CA PRO A 21 9.17 -1.00 -19.58
C PRO A 21 8.27 0.24 -19.50
N PRO A 22 7.34 0.30 -18.53
CA PRO A 22 6.55 1.50 -18.29
C PRO A 22 7.44 2.66 -17.85
N SER A 23 7.07 3.88 -18.22
CA SER A 23 7.73 5.09 -17.72
C SER A 23 7.54 5.25 -16.21
N SER A 24 8.44 6.01 -15.57
CA SER A 24 8.34 6.37 -14.15
C SER A 24 6.99 7.02 -13.82
N GLU A 25 6.49 7.90 -14.69
CA GLU A 25 5.17 8.51 -14.54
C GLU A 25 4.06 7.45 -14.55
N ARG A 26 4.05 6.55 -15.54
CA ARG A 26 3.04 5.49 -15.64
C ARG A 26 3.06 4.53 -14.45
N LEU A 27 4.24 4.27 -13.88
CA LEU A 27 4.39 3.50 -12.65
C LEU A 27 3.76 4.23 -11.45
N ARG A 28 4.07 5.52 -11.28
CA ARG A 28 3.62 6.34 -10.14
C ARG A 28 2.13 6.68 -10.18
N THR A 29 1.52 6.71 -11.35
CA THR A 29 0.11 7.09 -11.51
C THR A 29 -0.75 5.88 -11.87
N GLY A 30 -0.79 5.51 -13.15
CA GLY A 30 -1.74 4.53 -13.67
C GLY A 30 -1.59 3.15 -13.06
N LEU A 31 -0.37 2.61 -13.02
CA LEU A 31 -0.14 1.27 -12.46
C LEU A 31 -0.35 1.25 -10.94
N LEU A 32 0.07 2.30 -10.23
CA LEU A 32 -0.16 2.41 -8.80
C LEU A 32 -1.66 2.43 -8.46
N GLU A 33 -2.45 3.25 -9.13
CA GLU A 33 -3.90 3.32 -8.92
C GLU A 33 -4.61 2.01 -9.29
N GLN A 34 -4.15 1.34 -10.35
CA GLN A 34 -4.68 0.04 -10.74
C GLN A 34 -4.39 -1.03 -9.67
N GLN A 35 -3.16 -1.07 -9.12
CA GLN A 35 -2.81 -1.98 -8.04
C GLN A 35 -3.57 -1.66 -6.75
N LYS A 36 -3.69 -0.37 -6.39
CA LYS A 36 -4.48 0.09 -5.23
C LYS A 36 -5.94 -0.35 -5.36
N THR A 37 -6.55 -0.16 -6.52
CA THR A 37 -7.92 -0.64 -6.81
C THR A 37 -8.02 -2.14 -6.67
N ARG A 38 -7.05 -2.90 -7.20
CA ARG A 38 -7.03 -4.36 -7.08
C ARG A 38 -6.95 -4.81 -5.62
N VAL A 39 -6.04 -4.23 -4.84
CA VAL A 39 -5.89 -4.54 -3.41
C VAL A 39 -7.17 -4.18 -2.66
N ASN A 40 -7.76 -3.01 -2.89
CA ASN A 40 -9.01 -2.61 -2.25
C ASN A 40 -10.14 -3.61 -2.50
N LYS A 41 -10.29 -4.11 -3.73
CA LYS A 41 -11.27 -5.16 -4.06
C LYS A 41 -11.01 -6.47 -3.32
N LEU A 42 -9.75 -6.89 -3.18
CA LEU A 42 -9.41 -8.09 -2.41
C LEU A 42 -9.74 -7.94 -0.92
N LEU A 43 -9.63 -6.71 -0.40
CA LEU A 43 -9.91 -6.39 0.99
C LEU A 43 -11.42 -6.19 1.28
N GLU A 44 -12.28 -6.03 0.26
CA GLU A 44 -13.73 -5.82 0.45
C GLU A 44 -14.36 -6.95 1.27
N TYR A 45 -14.03 -8.21 0.97
CA TYR A 45 -14.55 -9.35 1.73
C TYR A 45 -14.20 -9.26 3.22
N GLN A 46 -12.96 -8.88 3.55
CA GLN A 46 -12.55 -8.71 4.95
C GLN A 46 -13.32 -7.56 5.61
N LYS A 47 -13.55 -6.45 4.89
CA LYS A 47 -14.32 -5.32 5.40
C LYS A 47 -15.78 -5.68 5.68
N LEU A 48 -16.39 -6.54 4.87
CA LEU A 48 -17.77 -7.02 5.12
C LEU A 48 -17.88 -7.79 6.44
N THR A 49 -16.83 -8.50 6.85
CA THR A 49 -16.85 -9.26 8.12
C THR A 49 -16.83 -8.36 9.37
N TRP A 50 -16.48 -7.08 9.22
CA TRP A 50 -16.41 -6.12 10.33
C TRP A 50 -17.78 -5.82 10.94
N GLU A 51 -18.86 -5.90 10.16
CA GLU A 51 -20.22 -5.72 10.68
C GLU A 51 -20.59 -6.81 11.68
N GLN A 52 -20.11 -8.04 11.45
CA GLN A 52 -20.42 -9.20 12.28
C GLN A 52 -19.50 -9.34 13.50
N HIS A 53 -18.20 -9.12 13.32
CA HIS A 53 -17.19 -9.41 14.35
C HIS A 53 -16.63 -8.14 15.01
N GLY A 54 -17.00 -6.98 14.50
CA GLY A 54 -16.39 -5.71 14.87
C GLY A 54 -15.00 -5.52 14.25
N VAL A 55 -14.46 -4.32 14.47
CA VAL A 55 -13.12 -3.92 14.07
C VAL A 55 -12.60 -2.92 15.09
N SER A 56 -11.32 -2.98 15.43
CA SER A 56 -10.67 -1.94 16.23
C SER A 56 -9.85 -1.02 15.33
N ILE A 57 -9.90 0.28 15.59
CA ILE A 57 -9.05 1.27 14.92
C ILE A 57 -7.85 1.52 15.81
N VAL A 58 -6.65 1.32 15.24
CA VAL A 58 -5.37 1.62 15.87
C VAL A 58 -4.78 2.82 15.15
N SER A 59 -4.31 3.80 15.91
CA SER A 59 -3.53 4.90 15.37
C SER A 59 -2.16 4.98 16.01
N ASP A 60 -1.14 5.15 15.18
CA ASP A 60 0.24 5.38 15.59
C ASP A 60 0.74 6.68 14.96
N GLY A 61 1.44 7.48 15.78
CA GLY A 61 2.13 8.68 15.32
C GLY A 61 3.61 8.38 15.12
N TRP A 62 4.16 8.77 13.98
CA TRP A 62 5.59 8.71 13.72
C TRP A 62 6.05 9.96 12.99
N THR A 63 7.34 10.27 13.10
CA THR A 63 7.94 11.40 12.41
C THR A 63 8.82 10.87 11.29
N ASP A 64 8.61 11.36 10.08
CA ASP A 64 9.44 10.96 8.95
C ASP A 64 10.87 11.53 9.05
N LEU A 65 11.75 11.16 8.12
CA LEU A 65 13.13 11.65 8.08
C LEU A 65 13.24 13.18 7.88
N GLN A 66 12.20 13.81 7.38
CA GLN A 66 12.12 15.24 7.11
C GLN A 66 11.44 16.02 8.24
N ARG A 67 11.13 15.35 9.37
CA ARG A 67 10.43 15.91 10.53
C ARG A 67 8.95 16.22 10.32
N HIS A 68 8.30 15.64 9.32
CA HIS A 68 6.85 15.71 9.18
C HIS A 68 6.19 14.69 10.11
N PRO A 69 5.32 15.13 11.03
CA PRO A 69 4.52 14.24 11.86
C PRO A 69 3.42 13.57 11.02
N LEU A 70 3.39 12.25 11.03
CA LEU A 70 2.40 11.43 10.34
C LEU A 70 1.63 10.60 11.35
N ILE A 71 0.30 10.56 11.20
CA ILE A 71 -0.58 9.69 11.98
C ILE A 71 -1.14 8.63 11.04
N ASN A 72 -0.78 7.37 11.28
CA ASN A 72 -1.32 6.22 10.55
C ASN A 72 -2.61 5.75 11.21
N PHE A 73 -3.57 5.30 10.40
CA PHE A 73 -4.81 4.66 10.85
C PHE A 73 -4.89 3.25 10.26
N ILE A 74 -5.00 2.27 11.14
CA ILE A 74 -5.06 0.85 10.78
C ILE A 74 -6.31 0.25 11.40
N ALA A 75 -7.09 -0.46 10.60
CA ALA A 75 -8.16 -1.32 11.08
C ALA A 75 -7.60 -2.70 11.42
N THR A 76 -7.82 -3.19 12.63
CA THR A 76 -7.47 -4.55 13.05
C THR A 76 -8.73 -5.37 13.33
N SER A 77 -8.76 -6.58 12.80
CA SER A 77 -9.85 -7.54 12.96
C SER A 77 -9.28 -8.96 13.08
N ALA A 78 -10.13 -9.95 13.40
CA ALA A 78 -9.72 -11.36 13.41
C ALA A 78 -9.13 -11.82 12.05
N ASN A 79 -9.53 -11.17 10.95
CA ASN A 79 -9.11 -11.50 9.60
C ASN A 79 -7.85 -10.74 9.14
N GLY A 80 -7.18 -10.02 10.04
CA GLY A 80 -5.94 -9.31 9.80
C GLY A 80 -6.07 -7.79 9.90
N LEU A 81 -4.99 -7.12 9.48
CA LEU A 81 -4.85 -5.66 9.53
C LEU A 81 -5.03 -5.04 8.15
N ILE A 82 -5.72 -3.90 8.10
CA ILE A 82 -5.94 -3.11 6.89
C ILE A 82 -5.50 -1.67 7.15
N PHE A 83 -4.55 -1.19 6.35
CA PHE A 83 -4.20 0.22 6.33
C PHE A 83 -5.38 1.03 5.76
N LEU A 84 -5.82 2.05 6.50
CA LEU A 84 -6.94 2.90 6.10
C LEU A 84 -6.44 4.18 5.42
N LYS A 85 -5.59 4.91 6.14
CA LYS A 85 -4.99 6.17 5.69
C LYS A 85 -3.85 6.58 6.59
N ALA A 86 -3.03 7.50 6.11
CA ALA A 86 -2.12 8.30 6.93
C ALA A 86 -2.54 9.77 6.78
N ILE A 87 -2.39 10.53 7.86
CA ILE A 87 -2.65 11.97 7.90
C ILE A 87 -1.34 12.69 8.18
N ASP A 88 -1.06 13.73 7.40
CA ASP A 88 -0.01 14.69 7.70
C ASP A 88 -0.51 15.66 8.77
N ALA A 89 0.18 15.68 9.92
CA ALA A 89 -0.15 16.52 11.07
C ALA A 89 0.77 17.75 11.17
N SER A 90 1.49 18.10 10.10
CA SER A 90 2.41 19.26 10.09
C SER A 90 1.69 20.57 10.39
N ASP A 91 0.43 20.70 9.96
CA ASP A 91 -0.39 21.91 10.18
C ASP A 91 -0.92 22.06 11.62
N GLU A 92 -0.79 21.02 12.46
CA GLU A 92 -1.28 20.99 13.84
C GLU A 92 -0.19 21.32 14.87
N TYR A 93 1.08 21.42 14.44
CA TYR A 93 2.17 21.93 15.28
C TYR A 93 2.09 23.46 15.37
N LYS A 94 1.61 23.95 16.52
CA LYS A 94 1.76 25.35 16.94
C LYS A 94 3.08 25.58 17.66
#